data_AF-A0A3P6TZI8-F1
#
_entry.id   AF-A0A3P6TZI8-F1
#
_cell.length_a   1.000
_cell.length_b   1.000
_cell.length_c   1.000
_cell.angle_alpha   90.00
_cell.angle_beta   90.00
_cell.angle_gamma   90.00
#
_symmetry.space_group_name_H-M   'P 1'
#
loop_
_entity.id
_entity.type
_entity.pdbx_description
1 polymer ?
#
loop_
_entity_poly.entity_id
_entity_poly.type
_entity_poly.pdbx_seq_one_letter_code
_entity_poly.pdbx_strand_id
1 'polypeptide(L)'
;MTDLQRLEDTQKACKKLRDGLEAWLGKPSSKKGKQENPLSELAAAEQKAADLFSDPSLKSTLTALSGATSKLATENISLVSEANAKVLSVIDAFLDSTYPTLSKELKAHDLAKADYEKAQKNCEKITKVDKKERAEAEVKAKKQNYDAQAARVSSLIKQLDDAYVRS
;
A
#
# COMPACT_ATOMS: atom_id res chain seq x y z
N MET A 1 21.17 -6.24 4.31
CA MET A 1 19.70 -6.09 4.41
C MET A 1 19.08 -7.17 3.54
N THR A 2 18.25 -8.05 4.10
CA THR A 2 17.58 -9.12 3.34
C THR A 2 16.38 -8.57 2.57
N ASP A 3 15.92 -9.29 1.55
CA ASP A 3 14.72 -8.87 0.80
C ASP A 3 13.46 -8.93 1.66
N LEU A 4 13.39 -9.86 2.61
CA LEU A 4 12.33 -9.89 3.62
C LEU A 4 12.32 -8.61 4.47
N GLN A 5 13.49 -8.16 4.94
CA GLN A 5 13.60 -6.92 5.72
C GLN A 5 13.15 -5.71 4.90
N ARG A 6 13.57 -5.62 3.63
CA ARG A 6 13.13 -4.56 2.71
C ARG A 6 11.60 -4.56 2.56
N LEU A 7 11.00 -5.73 2.36
CA LEU A 7 9.54 -5.86 2.23
C LEU A 7 8.81 -5.42 3.50
N GLU A 8 9.30 -5.78 4.69
CA GLU A 8 8.73 -5.35 5.96
C GLU A 8 8.83 -3.83 6.17
N ASP A 9 9.94 -3.23 5.76
CA ASP A 9 10.11 -1.78 5.85
C ASP A 9 9.20 -1.05 4.85
N THR A 10 9.03 -1.58 3.64
CA THR A 10 8.04 -1.10 2.66
C THR A 10 6.62 -1.21 3.21
N GLN A 11 6.25 -2.33 3.83
CA GLN A 11 4.94 -2.49 4.47
C GLN A 11 4.68 -1.43 5.53
N LYS A 12 5.66 -1.17 6.40
CA LYS A 12 5.54 -0.11 7.43
C LYS A 12 5.40 1.27 6.80
N ALA A 13 6.14 1.56 5.73
CA ALA A 13 6.02 2.81 5.00
C ALA A 13 4.64 2.98 4.37
N CYS A 14 4.13 1.95 3.68
CA CYS A 14 2.80 1.93 3.09
C CYS A 14 1.69 2.16 4.13
N LYS A 15 1.76 1.49 5.29
CA LYS A 15 0.79 1.73 6.39
C LYS A 15 0.82 3.18 6.86
N LYS A 16 2.01 3.74 7.11
CA LYS A 16 2.15 5.14 7.52
C LYS A 16 1.61 6.12 6.47
N LEU A 17 1.89 5.86 5.19
CA LEU A 17 1.38 6.69 4.10
C LEU A 17 -0.14 6.62 4.01
N ARG A 18 -0.71 5.40 4.10
CA ARG A 18 -2.16 5.17 4.08
C ARG A 18 -2.86 5.91 5.21
N ASP A 19 -2.39 5.74 6.44
CA ASP A 19 -2.98 6.39 7.62
C ASP A 19 -2.77 7.91 7.60
N GLY A 20 -1.61 8.37 7.12
CA GLY A 20 -1.32 9.80 6.95
C GLY A 20 -2.21 10.46 5.89
N LEU A 21 -2.43 9.80 4.76
CA LEU A 21 -3.34 10.26 3.70
C LEU A 21 -4.79 10.26 4.18
N GLU A 22 -5.25 9.22 4.87
CA GLU A 22 -6.60 9.17 5.42
C GLU A 22 -6.83 10.29 6.45
N ALA A 23 -5.86 10.56 7.31
CA ALA A 23 -5.92 11.68 8.26
C ALA A 23 -5.93 13.04 7.55
N TRP A 24 -5.13 13.21 6.49
CA TRP A 24 -5.01 14.47 5.75
C TRP A 24 -6.25 14.77 4.90
N LEU A 25 -6.79 13.77 4.22
CA LEU A 25 -8.03 13.91 3.43
C LEU A 25 -9.27 14.12 4.32
N GLY A 26 -9.15 13.77 5.61
CA GLY A 26 -10.25 13.76 6.55
C GLY A 26 -11.13 12.53 6.38
N LYS A 27 -11.74 12.07 7.48
CA LYS A 27 -12.72 10.99 7.40
C LYS A 27 -13.94 11.49 6.63
N PRO A 28 -14.43 10.78 5.60
CA PRO A 28 -15.77 11.06 5.07
C PRO A 28 -16.76 10.90 6.23
N SER A 29 -17.46 11.99 6.58
CA SER A 29 -18.55 11.95 7.55
C SER A 29 -19.62 11.00 7.01
N SER A 30 -19.65 9.77 7.52
CA SER A 30 -20.64 8.76 7.18
C SER A 30 -21.91 8.96 8.01
N LYS A 31 -22.46 10.17 8.01
CA LYS A 31 -23.86 10.36 8.37
C LYS A 31 -24.66 10.40 7.07
N LYS A 32 -25.50 9.37 6.90
CA LYS A 32 -26.41 9.10 5.77
C LYS A 32 -26.83 10.38 5.02
N GLY A 33 -26.27 10.56 3.82
CA GLY A 33 -26.70 11.53 2.83
C GLY A 33 -25.87 12.82 2.83
N LYS A 34 -25.15 13.04 1.72
CA LYS A 34 -24.16 14.11 1.47
C LYS A 34 -22.89 14.01 2.32
N GLN A 35 -21.76 13.89 1.63
CA GLN A 35 -20.46 14.16 2.21
C GLN A 35 -20.46 15.64 2.64
N GLU A 36 -20.70 15.89 3.93
CA GLU A 36 -20.60 17.22 4.52
C GLU A 36 -19.14 17.64 4.51
N ASN A 37 -18.74 18.36 3.46
CA ASN A 37 -17.48 19.08 3.42
C ASN A 37 -17.69 20.40 4.19
N PRO A 38 -16.85 20.75 5.18
CA PRO A 38 -16.93 22.03 5.90
C PRO A 38 -17.05 23.25 4.98
N LEU A 39 -16.46 23.20 3.78
CA LEU A 39 -16.58 24.25 2.77
C LEU A 39 -18.00 24.37 2.19
N SER A 40 -18.73 23.26 2.03
CA SER A 40 -20.12 23.30 1.58
C SER A 40 -21.04 23.93 2.62
N GLU A 41 -20.80 23.65 3.91
CA GLU A 41 -21.54 24.29 5.00
C GLU A 41 -21.22 25.78 5.10
N LEU A 42 -19.93 26.14 4.96
CA LEU A 42 -19.49 27.52 4.94
C LEU A 42 -20.14 28.32 3.80
N ALA A 43 -20.14 27.77 2.58
CA ALA A 43 -20.79 28.42 1.45
C ALA A 43 -22.30 28.63 1.67
N ALA A 44 -22.99 27.64 2.26
CA ALA A 44 -24.40 27.78 2.61
C ALA A 44 -24.64 28.84 3.70
N ALA A 45 -23.73 28.96 4.68
CA ALA A 45 -23.79 30.00 5.71
C ALA A 45 -23.52 31.39 5.12
N GLU A 46 -22.55 31.52 4.23
CA GLU A 46 -22.24 32.76 3.49
C GLU A 46 -23.42 33.21 2.65
N GLN A 47 -24.10 32.29 1.96
CA GLN A 47 -25.30 32.62 1.18
C GLN A 47 -26.44 33.10 2.08
N LYS A 48 -26.69 32.42 3.20
CA LYS A 48 -27.69 32.84 4.19
C LYS A 48 -27.36 34.20 4.76
N ALA A 49 -26.09 34.49 5.01
CA ALA A 49 -25.64 35.81 5.46
C ALA A 49 -25.89 36.88 4.39
N ALA A 50 -25.64 36.58 3.11
CA ALA A 50 -25.92 37.50 2.00
C ALA A 50 -27.40 37.90 1.95
N ASP A 51 -28.31 36.97 2.25
CA ASP A 51 -29.75 37.22 2.24
C ASP A 51 -30.24 38.11 3.40
N LEU A 52 -29.42 38.31 4.45
CA LEU A 52 -29.72 39.22 5.55
C LEU A 52 -29.38 40.69 5.23
N PHE A 53 -28.58 40.94 4.20
CA PHE A 53 -28.22 42.31 3.81
C PHE A 53 -29.24 42.90 2.85
N SER A 54 -29.78 44.07 3.23
CA SER A 54 -30.60 44.92 2.36
C SER A 54 -29.77 45.80 1.42
N ASP A 55 -28.48 46.02 1.73
CA ASP A 55 -27.55 46.73 0.87
C ASP A 55 -27.15 45.85 -0.35
N PRO A 56 -27.39 46.31 -1.59
CA PRO A 56 -27.13 45.50 -2.78
C PRO A 56 -25.64 45.17 -3.01
N SER A 57 -24.74 46.06 -2.61
CA SER A 57 -23.30 45.88 -2.79
C SER A 57 -22.79 44.76 -1.88
N LEU A 58 -23.11 44.83 -0.58
CA LEU A 58 -22.75 43.80 0.40
C LEU A 58 -23.37 42.45 0.08
N LYS A 59 -24.64 42.42 -0.34
CA LYS A 59 -25.31 41.19 -0.78
C LYS A 59 -24.60 40.56 -1.98
N SER A 60 -24.22 41.35 -2.98
CA SER A 60 -23.50 40.89 -4.16
C SER A 60 -22.13 40.30 -3.79
N THR A 61 -21.35 41.00 -2.95
CA THR A 61 -20.03 40.53 -2.51
C THR A 61 -20.12 39.20 -1.75
N LEU A 62 -21.05 39.06 -0.81
CA LEU A 62 -21.21 37.80 -0.06
C LEU A 62 -21.73 36.65 -0.92
N THR A 63 -22.61 36.94 -1.89
CA THR A 63 -23.06 35.94 -2.88
C THR A 63 -21.89 35.46 -3.74
N ALA A 64 -21.01 36.38 -4.18
CA ALA A 64 -19.80 36.02 -4.93
C ALA A 64 -18.84 35.17 -4.09
N LEU A 65 -18.68 35.50 -2.80
CA LEU A 65 -17.88 34.70 -1.85
C LEU A 65 -18.45 33.29 -1.70
N SER A 66 -19.75 33.16 -1.40
CA SER A 66 -20.48 31.88 -1.34
C SER A 66 -20.28 31.03 -2.60
N GLY A 67 -20.35 31.67 -3.77
CA GLY A 67 -20.09 31.01 -5.06
C GLY A 67 -18.66 30.50 -5.20
N ALA A 68 -17.67 31.27 -4.76
CA ALA A 68 -16.26 30.86 -4.75
C ALA A 68 -16.01 29.70 -3.76
N THR A 69 -16.55 29.78 -2.55
CA THR A 69 -16.45 28.74 -1.52
C THR A 69 -17.11 27.43 -1.99
N SER A 70 -18.26 27.52 -2.68
CA SER A 70 -18.94 26.36 -3.28
C SER A 70 -18.09 25.66 -4.34
N LYS A 71 -17.39 26.43 -5.17
CA LYS A 71 -16.45 25.86 -6.17
C LYS A 71 -15.29 25.14 -5.48
N LEU A 72 -14.68 25.79 -4.48
CA LEU A 72 -13.60 25.17 -3.70
C LEU A 72 -14.06 23.87 -3.01
N ALA A 73 -15.30 23.83 -2.53
CA ALA A 73 -15.89 22.63 -1.94
C ALA A 73 -15.98 21.48 -2.95
N THR A 74 -16.36 21.77 -4.19
CA THR A 74 -16.43 20.79 -5.30
C THR A 74 -15.05 20.26 -5.65
N GLU A 75 -14.06 21.14 -5.81
CA GLU A 75 -12.67 20.74 -6.09
C GLU A 75 -12.10 19.84 -4.99
N ASN A 76 -12.36 20.18 -3.71
CA ASN A 76 -11.92 19.36 -2.59
C ASN A 76 -12.56 17.96 -2.59
N ILE A 77 -13.85 17.85 -2.93
CA ILE A 77 -14.52 16.55 -3.07
C ILE A 77 -13.88 15.73 -4.19
N SER A 78 -13.59 16.36 -5.35
CA SER A 78 -12.92 15.69 -6.47
C SER A 78 -11.54 15.19 -6.06
N LEU A 79 -10.74 16.03 -5.41
CA LEU A 79 -9.41 15.68 -4.91
C LEU A 79 -9.45 14.48 -3.96
N VAL A 80 -10.37 14.49 -2.98
CA VAL A 80 -10.53 13.38 -2.04
C VAL A 80 -10.97 12.10 -2.76
N SER A 81 -11.92 12.20 -3.69
CA SER A 81 -12.37 11.07 -4.51
C SER A 81 -11.23 10.47 -5.33
N GLU A 82 -10.42 11.31 -5.99
CA GLU A 82 -9.28 10.87 -6.79
C GLU A 82 -8.16 10.27 -5.95
N ALA A 83 -7.85 10.88 -4.80
CA ALA A 83 -6.84 10.35 -3.88
C ALA A 83 -7.26 8.97 -3.34
N ASN A 84 -8.54 8.78 -3.01
CA ASN A 84 -9.08 7.48 -2.62
C ASN A 84 -8.94 6.45 -3.76
N ALA A 85 -9.39 6.81 -4.97
CA ALA A 85 -9.45 5.89 -6.10
C ALA A 85 -8.07 5.51 -6.65
N LYS A 86 -7.12 6.45 -6.69
CA LYS A 86 -5.83 6.26 -7.38
C LYS A 86 -4.67 5.99 -6.43
N VAL A 87 -4.70 6.50 -5.20
CA VAL A 87 -3.57 6.38 -4.26
C VAL A 87 -3.88 5.37 -3.18
N LEU A 88 -4.95 5.57 -2.42
CA LEU A 88 -5.29 4.68 -1.30
C LEU A 88 -5.62 3.27 -1.80
N SER A 89 -6.38 3.14 -2.90
CA SER A 89 -6.66 1.85 -3.56
C SER A 89 -5.39 1.04 -3.88
N VAL A 90 -4.35 1.71 -4.40
CA VAL A 90 -3.07 1.05 -4.75
C VAL A 90 -2.31 0.61 -3.49
N ILE A 91 -2.29 1.47 -2.47
CA ILE A 91 -1.65 1.14 -1.19
C ILE A 91 -2.38 -0.04 -0.52
N ASP A 92 -3.71 -0.03 -0.51
CA ASP A 92 -4.53 -1.10 0.06
C ASP A 92 -4.32 -2.42 -0.71
N ALA A 93 -4.29 -2.38 -2.05
CA ALA A 93 -3.97 -3.55 -2.87
C ALA A 93 -2.60 -4.16 -2.53
N PHE A 94 -1.59 -3.32 -2.31
CA PHE A 94 -0.28 -3.79 -1.86
C PHE A 94 -0.34 -4.42 -0.46
N LEU A 95 -0.98 -3.75 0.49
CA LEU A 95 -1.03 -4.19 1.89
C LEU A 95 -1.82 -5.49 2.08
N ASP A 96 -2.93 -5.64 1.34
CA ASP A 96 -3.88 -6.73 1.53
C ASP A 96 -3.57 -7.97 0.67
N SER A 97 -3.01 -7.78 -0.52
CA SER A 97 -2.77 -8.88 -1.48
C SER A 97 -1.28 -9.15 -1.71
N THR A 98 -0.53 -8.11 -2.10
CA THR A 98 0.88 -8.27 -2.51
C THR A 98 1.77 -8.66 -1.33
N TYR A 99 1.70 -7.91 -0.23
CA TYR A 99 2.58 -8.10 0.92
C TYR A 99 2.45 -9.49 1.56
N PRO A 100 1.24 -10.00 1.89
CA PRO A 100 1.11 -11.31 2.53
C PRO A 100 1.68 -12.44 1.66
N THR A 101 1.42 -12.36 0.35
CA THR A 101 1.88 -13.35 -0.63
C THR A 101 3.41 -13.35 -0.74
N LEU A 102 4.02 -12.17 -0.95
CA LEU A 102 5.46 -12.06 -1.09
C LEU A 102 6.20 -12.35 0.23
N SER A 103 5.64 -11.94 1.37
CA SER A 103 6.21 -12.25 2.70
C SER A 103 6.27 -13.75 2.95
N LYS A 104 5.23 -14.49 2.57
CA LYS A 104 5.20 -15.95 2.69
C LYS A 104 6.29 -16.61 1.85
N GLU A 105 6.42 -16.22 0.58
CA GLU A 105 7.40 -16.82 -0.32
C GLU A 105 8.84 -16.47 0.05
N LEU A 106 9.10 -15.24 0.53
CA LEU A 106 10.41 -14.81 1.02
C LEU A 106 10.80 -15.53 2.32
N LYS A 107 9.86 -15.74 3.25
CA LYS A 107 10.12 -16.56 4.45
C LYS A 107 10.45 -18.00 4.09
N ALA A 108 9.74 -18.59 3.14
CA ALA A 108 10.04 -19.93 2.64
C ALA A 108 11.40 -19.99 1.92
N HIS A 109 11.76 -18.94 1.19
CA HIS A 109 13.08 -18.80 0.58
C HIS A 109 14.21 -18.76 1.62
N ASP A 110 14.07 -17.94 2.66
CA ASP A 110 15.06 -17.84 3.73
C ASP A 110 15.20 -19.16 4.52
N LEU A 111 14.09 -19.88 4.73
CA LEU A 111 14.11 -21.22 5.32
C LEU A 111 14.83 -22.24 4.42
N ALA A 112 14.53 -22.25 3.11
CA ALA A 112 15.18 -23.15 2.16
C ALA A 112 16.69 -22.88 2.06
N LYS A 113 17.08 -21.61 2.13
CA LYS A 113 18.49 -21.19 2.19
C LYS A 113 19.18 -21.72 3.45
N ALA A 114 18.57 -21.53 4.62
CA ALA A 114 19.13 -22.01 5.89
C ALA A 114 19.28 -23.54 5.91
N ASP A 115 18.30 -24.26 5.36
CA ASP A 115 18.35 -25.72 5.20
C ASP A 115 19.50 -26.17 4.29
N TYR A 116 19.68 -25.49 3.15
CA TYR A 116 20.78 -25.76 2.22
C TYR A 116 22.15 -25.49 2.86
N GLU A 117 22.33 -24.34 3.52
CA GLU A 117 23.58 -23.99 4.21
C GLU A 117 23.89 -24.98 5.34
N LYS A 118 22.86 -25.44 6.07
CA LYS A 118 23.02 -26.47 7.10
C LYS A 118 23.44 -27.81 6.51
N ALA A 119 22.84 -28.22 5.40
CA ALA A 119 23.22 -29.45 4.70
C ALA A 119 24.68 -29.37 4.20
N GLN A 120 25.10 -28.23 3.64
CA GLN A 120 26.49 -28.02 3.22
C GLN A 120 27.48 -28.17 4.38
N LYS A 121 27.23 -27.47 5.49
CA LYS A 121 28.07 -27.55 6.70
C LYS A 121 28.13 -28.95 7.29
N ASN A 122 27.04 -29.73 7.19
CA ASN A 122 27.03 -31.12 7.64
C ASN A 122 27.83 -32.02 6.70
N CYS A 123 27.71 -31.83 5.40
CA CYS A 123 28.46 -32.58 4.39
C CYS A 123 29.98 -32.36 4.53
N GLU A 124 30.42 -31.14 4.79
CA GLU A 124 31.83 -30.79 5.02
C GLU A 124 32.44 -31.52 6.23
N LYS A 125 31.62 -31.82 7.25
CA LYS A 125 32.07 -32.50 8.48
C LYS A 125 32.15 -34.02 8.35
N ILE A 126 31.61 -34.60 7.27
CA ILE A 126 31.55 -36.05 7.07
C ILE A 126 32.81 -36.52 6.33
N THR A 127 33.59 -37.37 7.00
CA THR A 127 34.85 -37.91 6.49
C THR A 127 34.73 -39.34 5.94
N LYS A 128 33.69 -40.10 6.33
CA LYS A 128 33.46 -41.46 5.84
C LYS A 128 32.82 -41.42 4.45
N VAL A 129 33.46 -42.06 3.46
CA VAL A 129 33.07 -42.03 2.03
C VAL A 129 31.59 -42.39 1.81
N ASP A 130 31.11 -43.52 2.33
CA ASP A 130 29.69 -43.94 2.14
C ASP A 130 28.68 -42.96 2.75
N LYS A 131 29.06 -42.27 3.84
CA LYS A 131 28.21 -41.25 4.47
C LYS A 131 28.29 -39.92 3.73
N LYS A 132 29.42 -39.64 3.08
CA LYS A 132 29.67 -38.42 2.33
C LYS A 132 28.82 -38.39 1.07
N GLU A 133 28.74 -39.50 0.32
CA GLU A 133 27.86 -39.60 -0.86
C GLU A 133 26.38 -39.31 -0.53
N ARG A 134 25.88 -39.83 0.60
CA ARG A 134 24.52 -39.56 1.06
C ARG A 134 24.32 -38.08 1.44
N ALA A 135 25.30 -37.48 2.10
CA ALA A 135 25.24 -36.07 2.48
C ALA A 135 25.32 -35.14 1.24
N GLU A 136 26.13 -35.49 0.24
CA GLU A 136 26.20 -34.76 -1.03
C GLU A 136 24.87 -34.83 -1.80
N ALA A 137 24.20 -35.99 -1.78
CA ALA A 137 22.86 -36.14 -2.35
C ALA A 137 21.83 -35.26 -1.62
N GLU A 138 21.90 -35.18 -0.28
CA GLU A 138 21.04 -34.30 0.52
C GLU A 138 21.29 -32.83 0.20
N VAL A 139 22.56 -32.39 0.11
CA VAL A 139 22.93 -31.03 -0.30
C VAL A 139 22.35 -30.70 -1.68
N LYS A 140 22.46 -31.63 -2.64
CA LYS A 140 21.91 -31.43 -4.00
C LYS A 140 20.38 -31.27 -3.98
N ALA A 141 19.68 -32.09 -3.19
CA ALA A 141 18.23 -31.98 -3.05
C ALA A 141 17.81 -30.65 -2.38
N LYS A 142 18.49 -30.24 -1.31
CA LYS A 142 18.22 -28.96 -0.64
C LYS A 142 18.55 -27.76 -1.52
N LYS A 143 19.61 -27.85 -2.34
CA LYS A 143 19.95 -26.83 -3.34
C LYS A 143 18.85 -26.69 -4.39
N GLN A 144 18.36 -27.81 -4.94
CA GLN A 144 17.24 -27.78 -5.89
C GLN A 144 16.00 -27.14 -5.30
N ASN A 145 15.69 -27.40 -4.03
CA ASN A 145 14.56 -26.78 -3.34
C ASN A 145 14.77 -25.26 -3.15
N TYR A 146 15.97 -24.84 -2.75
CA TYR A 146 16.34 -23.42 -2.65
C TYR A 146 16.22 -22.70 -3.99
N ASP A 147 16.80 -23.26 -5.06
CA ASP A 147 16.76 -22.68 -6.41
C ASP A 147 15.31 -22.60 -6.94
N ALA A 148 14.50 -23.64 -6.69
CA ALA A 148 13.08 -23.64 -7.05
C ALA A 148 12.30 -22.54 -6.30
N GLN A 149 12.60 -22.32 -5.02
CA GLN A 149 11.96 -21.29 -4.23
C GLN A 149 12.39 -19.87 -4.68
N ALA A 150 13.66 -19.68 -5.05
CA ALA A 150 14.14 -18.44 -5.64
C ALA A 150 13.45 -18.12 -6.98
N ALA A 151 13.23 -19.14 -7.82
CA ALA A 151 12.48 -18.99 -9.07
C ALA A 151 11.02 -18.60 -8.83
N ARG A 152 10.35 -19.15 -7.80
CA ARG A 152 8.98 -18.76 -7.43
C ARG A 152 8.89 -17.31 -6.98
N VAL A 153 9.80 -16.86 -6.10
CA VAL A 153 9.86 -15.46 -5.67
C VAL A 153 10.05 -14.53 -6.87
N SER A 154 10.98 -14.88 -7.77
CA SER A 154 11.25 -14.08 -8.97
C SER A 154 10.05 -14.02 -9.92
N SER A 155 9.36 -15.14 -10.12
CA SER A 155 8.14 -15.20 -10.92
C SER A 155 7.01 -14.38 -10.31
N LEU A 156 6.87 -14.42 -8.98
CA LEU A 156 5.84 -13.66 -8.27
C LEU A 156 6.10 -12.15 -8.40
N ILE A 157 7.35 -11.70 -8.20
CA ILE A 157 7.73 -10.30 -8.38
C ILE A 157 7.39 -9.83 -9.81
N LYS A 158 7.73 -10.64 -10.82
CA LYS A 158 7.41 -10.30 -12.21
C LYS A 158 5.91 -10.20 -12.48
N GLN A 159 5.11 -11.12 -11.92
CA GLN A 159 3.65 -11.07 -12.03
C GLN A 159 3.06 -9.82 -11.37
N LEU A 160 3.62 -9.41 -10.24
CA LEU A 160 3.23 -8.18 -9.56
C LEU A 160 3.60 -6.96 -10.41
N ASP A 161 4.81 -6.89 -10.94
CA ASP A 161 5.23 -5.79 -11.83
C ASP A 161 4.30 -5.67 -13.06
N ASP A 162 3.99 -6.79 -13.71
CA ASP A 162 3.08 -6.81 -14.87
C ASP A 162 1.65 -6.37 -14.52
N ALA A 163 1.19 -6.65 -13.30
CA ALA A 163 -0.14 -6.26 -12.82
C ALA A 163 -0.24 -4.75 -12.53
N TYR A 164 0.81 -4.13 -11.97
CA TYR A 164 0.82 -2.72 -11.60
C TYR A 164 1.27 -1.77 -12.72
N VAL A 165 1.96 -2.25 -13.76
CA VAL A 165 2.30 -1.42 -14.96
C VAL A 165 1.08 -1.18 -15.87
N ARG A 166 0.03 -2.00 -15.75
CA ARG A 166 -1.17 -1.92 -16.62
C ARG A 166 -2.37 -1.25 -15.96
N SER A 167 -2.27 -0.83 -14.71
CA SER A 167 -3.30 -0.10 -13.94
C SER A 167 -3.03 1.40 -13.95
#